data_AF-A0A2S2PID0-F1
#
_entry.id   AF-A0A2S2PID0-F1
#
_cell.length_a   1.000
_cell.length_b   1.000
_cell.length_c   1.000
_cell.angle_alpha   90.00
_cell.angle_beta   90.00
_cell.angle_gamma   90.00
#
_symmetry.space_group_name_H-M   'P 1'
#
loop_
_entity.id
_entity.type
_entity.pdbx_description
1 polymer ?
#
loop_
_entity_poly.entity_id
_entity_poly.type
_entity_poly.pdbx_seq_one_letter_code
_entity_poly.pdbx_strand_id
1 'polypeptide(L)'
;GLVAKRFMKYSTDKKKSLRNRRALFLSKGKYKNKNKNSTSKGPDENYGLAEPLDDCMSDEEFEVEKAKHILSITLSESSRKLLEIETRNQANNQKWFEERRKRLTASNFG
;
A
#
# COMPACT_ATOMS: atom_id res chain seq x y z
N GLY A 1 13.40 -28.77 -2.60
CA GLY A 1 12.04 -29.03 -2.09
C GLY A 1 10.98 -28.52 -3.04
N LEU A 2 9.95 -29.33 -3.31
CA LEU A 2 8.80 -28.98 -4.17
C LEU A 2 8.06 -27.71 -3.68
N VAL A 3 7.99 -27.53 -2.35
CA VAL A 3 7.37 -26.36 -1.71
C VAL A 3 8.11 -25.06 -2.03
N ALA A 4 9.44 -25.05 -1.90
CA ALA A 4 10.25 -23.88 -2.21
C ALA A 4 10.14 -23.49 -3.70
N LYS A 5 10.15 -24.46 -4.61
CA LYS A 5 9.94 -24.21 -6.05
C LYS A 5 8.57 -23.60 -6.34
N ARG A 6 7.52 -24.07 -5.65
CA ARG A 6 6.15 -23.56 -5.79
C ARG A 6 6.01 -22.13 -5.24
N PHE A 7 6.66 -21.82 -4.12
CA PHE A 7 6.71 -20.46 -3.56
C PHE A 7 7.45 -19.48 -4.49
N MET A 8 8.62 -19.87 -5.01
CA MET A 8 9.39 -19.03 -5.94
C MET A 8 8.59 -18.74 -7.21
N LYS A 9 7.91 -19.76 -7.77
CA LYS A 9 7.02 -19.60 -8.92
C LYS A 9 5.86 -18.64 -8.62
N TYR A 10 5.20 -18.77 -7.47
CA TYR A 10 4.13 -17.88 -7.06
C TYR A 10 4.59 -16.42 -6.94
N SER A 11 5.76 -16.19 -6.34
CA SER A 11 6.35 -14.85 -6.22
C SER A 11 6.65 -14.22 -7.58
N THR A 12 7.22 -15.00 -8.52
CA THR A 12 7.49 -14.54 -9.88
C THR A 12 6.20 -14.21 -10.65
N ASP A 13 5.17 -15.05 -10.50
CA ASP A 13 3.88 -14.86 -11.18
C ASP A 13 3.14 -13.63 -10.64
N LYS A 14 3.17 -13.41 -9.32
CA LYS A 14 2.61 -12.22 -8.67
C LYS A 14 3.26 -10.93 -9.19
N LYS A 15 4.60 -10.90 -9.30
CA LYS A 15 5.35 -9.75 -9.85
C LYS A 15 5.00 -9.49 -11.32
N LYS A 16 4.90 -10.54 -12.13
CA LYS A 16 4.54 -10.44 -13.56
C LYS A 16 3.12 -9.90 -13.75
N SER A 17 2.16 -10.41 -12.99
CA SER A 17 0.77 -9.96 -13.01
C SER A 17 0.64 -8.47 -12.63
N LEU A 18 1.31 -8.05 -11.55
CA LEU A 18 1.33 -6.65 -11.13
C LEU A 18 1.93 -5.72 -12.18
N ARG A 19 3.04 -6.11 -12.82
CA ARG A 19 3.65 -5.35 -13.92
C ARG A 19 2.71 -5.21 -15.12
N ASN A 20 2.02 -6.29 -15.48
CA ASN A 20 1.06 -6.28 -16.59
C ASN A 20 -0.17 -5.41 -16.26
N ARG A 21 -0.67 -5.46 -15.02
CA ARG A 21 -1.78 -4.62 -14.57
C ARG A 21 -1.43 -3.14 -14.51
N ARG A 22 -0.17 -2.81 -14.17
CA ARG A 22 0.35 -1.43 -14.14
C ARG A 22 0.71 -0.90 -15.53
N ALA A 23 0.78 -1.76 -16.55
CA ALA A 23 0.89 -1.31 -17.93
C ALA A 23 -0.47 -0.77 -18.39
N LEU A 24 -0.75 0.49 -18.03
CA LEU A 24 -2.01 1.19 -18.36
C LEU A 24 -2.22 1.38 -19.86
N PHE A 25 -1.20 1.12 -20.69
CA PHE A 25 -1.30 1.11 -22.15
C PHE A 25 -0.60 -0.13 -22.70
N LEU A 26 -1.35 -0.97 -23.43
CA LEU A 26 -0.78 -2.06 -24.23
C LEU A 26 0.17 -1.43 -25.24
N SER A 27 1.49 -1.56 -25.03
CA SER A 27 2.46 -1.21 -26.06
C SER A 27 2.37 -2.23 -27.20
N LYS A 28 1.39 -2.07 -28.08
CA LYS A 28 1.36 -2.71 -29.41
C LYS A 28 2.44 -2.14 -30.35
N GLY A 29 3.44 -1.45 -29.82
CA GLY A 29 4.54 -0.86 -30.58
C GLY A 29 5.85 -1.30 -29.97
N LYS A 30 6.74 -1.81 -30.82
CA LYS A 30 8.16 -2.07 -30.57
C LYS A 30 8.72 -1.04 -29.59
N TYR A 31 9.42 -1.49 -28.55
CA TYR A 31 10.20 -0.63 -27.66
C TYR A 31 11.04 0.32 -28.53
N LYS A 32 10.57 1.56 -28.70
CA LYS A 32 11.33 2.56 -29.43
C LYS A 32 12.55 2.83 -28.56
N ASN A 33 13.73 2.47 -29.08
CA ASN A 33 15.00 2.92 -28.53
C ASN A 33 14.86 4.42 -28.25
N LYS A 34 15.03 4.80 -26.97
CA LYS A 34 14.93 6.19 -26.55
C LYS A 34 15.93 7.00 -27.37
N ASN A 35 15.41 7.82 -28.29
CA ASN A 35 16.19 8.83 -28.98
C ASN A 35 16.85 9.74 -27.93
N LYS A 36 18.14 10.03 -28.16
CA LYS A 36 19.10 10.69 -27.26
C LYS A 36 18.77 12.14 -26.84
N ASN A 37 17.57 12.66 -27.09
CA ASN A 37 17.19 14.04 -26.77
C ASN A 37 15.88 14.14 -25.97
N SER A 38 15.60 13.18 -25.08
CA SER A 38 14.53 13.36 -24.09
C SER A 38 15.09 14.18 -22.94
N THR A 39 14.77 15.47 -22.88
CA THR A 39 14.66 16.13 -21.58
C THR A 39 13.75 15.25 -20.74
N SER A 40 14.30 14.72 -19.64
CA SER A 40 13.67 13.69 -18.84
C SER A 40 12.52 14.31 -18.05
N LYS A 41 11.37 14.49 -18.71
CA LYS A 41 10.09 14.77 -18.05
C LYS A 41 9.53 13.53 -17.39
N GLY A 42 10.35 12.92 -16.53
CA GLY A 42 9.93 11.79 -15.71
C GLY A 42 8.85 12.25 -14.73
N PRO A 43 8.05 11.33 -14.18
CA PRO A 43 7.14 11.63 -13.07
C PRO A 43 7.86 12.35 -11.91
N ASP A 44 9.16 12.12 -11.78
CA ASP A 44 10.03 12.66 -10.75
C ASP A 44 10.89 13.85 -11.25
N GLU A 45 10.57 14.48 -12.38
CA GLU A 45 11.36 15.60 -12.93
C GLU A 45 11.51 16.77 -11.95
N ASN A 46 10.50 16.97 -11.09
CA ASN A 46 10.50 17.99 -10.04
C ASN A 46 10.66 17.38 -8.64
N TYR A 47 11.02 16.10 -8.53
CA TYR A 47 11.25 15.45 -7.25
C TYR A 47 12.50 16.03 -6.61
N GLY A 48 12.32 16.82 -5.55
CA GLY A 48 13.41 17.56 -4.87
C GLY A 48 13.47 19.06 -5.18
N LEU A 49 12.62 19.58 -6.07
CA LEU A 49 12.38 21.01 -6.25
C LEU A 49 11.15 21.48 -5.43
N ALA A 50 10.90 20.84 -4.28
CA ALA A 50 9.86 21.27 -3.38
C ALA A 50 10.33 22.54 -2.66
N GLU A 51 9.45 23.54 -2.58
CA GLU A 51 9.67 24.68 -1.69
C GLU A 51 9.89 24.16 -0.26
N PRO A 52 10.78 24.80 0.52
CA PRO A 52 10.92 24.49 1.94
C PRO A 52 9.54 24.46 2.61
N LEU A 53 9.29 23.44 3.42
CA LEU A 53 8.06 23.37 4.20
C LEU A 53 8.15 24.44 5.30
N ASP A 54 7.65 25.64 5.01
CA ASP A 54 7.67 26.76 5.95
C ASP A 54 6.71 26.55 7.14
N ASP A 55 5.79 25.58 7.04
CA ASP A 55 4.72 25.31 8.01
C ASP A 55 5.04 24.07 8.87
N CYS A 56 6.17 24.11 9.57
CA CYS A 56 6.56 23.07 10.51
C CYS A 56 5.76 23.27 11.80
N MET A 57 4.85 22.34 12.14
CA MET A 57 4.18 22.37 13.44
C MET A 57 5.20 22.20 14.56
N SER A 58 4.94 22.81 15.72
CA SER A 58 5.80 22.62 16.88
C SER A 58 5.77 21.16 17.35
N ASP A 59 6.83 20.71 18.01
CA ASP A 59 6.90 19.33 18.54
C ASP A 59 5.73 19.00 19.49
N GLU A 60 5.28 20.01 20.25
CA GLU A 60 4.15 19.89 21.17
C GLU A 60 2.83 19.67 20.41
N GLU A 61 2.56 20.48 19.39
CA GLU A 61 1.38 20.31 18.52
C GLU A 61 1.41 18.96 17.81
N PHE A 62 2.59 18.52 17.37
CA PHE A 62 2.77 17.24 16.70
C PHE A 62 2.38 16.08 17.59
N GLU A 63 2.86 16.05 18.84
CA GLU A 63 2.51 14.98 19.77
C GLU A 63 1.02 14.96 20.11
N VAL A 64 0.36 16.14 20.19
CA VAL A 64 -1.09 16.23 20.40
C VAL A 64 -1.86 15.66 19.21
N GLU A 65 -1.55 16.09 17.97
CA GLU A 65 -2.28 15.63 16.80
C GLU A 65 -2.01 14.15 16.50
N LYS A 66 -0.79 13.68 16.78
CA LYS A 66 -0.44 12.25 16.74
C LYS A 66 -1.26 11.44 17.72
N ALA A 67 -1.34 11.86 18.99
CA ALA A 67 -2.13 11.15 20.00
C ALA A 67 -3.63 11.11 19.61
N LYS A 68 -4.17 12.23 19.14
CA LYS A 68 -5.54 12.34 18.64
C LYS A 68 -5.78 11.44 17.43
N HIS A 69 -4.84 11.40 16.49
CA HIS A 69 -4.93 10.52 15.33
C HIS A 69 -4.91 9.04 15.75
N ILE A 70 -3.99 8.64 16.63
CA ILE A 70 -3.92 7.27 17.16
C ILE A 70 -5.25 6.90 17.85
N LEU A 71 -5.82 7.82 18.63
CA LEU A 71 -7.11 7.61 19.28
C LEU A 71 -8.24 7.42 18.25
N SER A 72 -8.24 8.21 17.16
CA SER A 72 -9.26 8.13 16.11
C SER A 72 -9.27 6.80 15.36
N ILE A 73 -8.10 6.16 15.21
CA ILE A 73 -7.97 4.86 14.53
C ILE A 73 -8.07 3.66 15.49
N THR A 74 -7.90 3.90 16.80
CA THR A 74 -7.93 2.87 17.83
C THR A 74 -9.37 2.56 18.21
N LEU A 75 -9.76 1.30 18.04
CA LEU A 75 -11.06 0.82 18.50
C LEU A 75 -11.03 0.60 20.01
N SER A 76 -12.13 0.96 20.68
CA SER A 76 -12.35 0.63 22.08
C SER A 76 -12.39 -0.88 22.30
N GLU A 77 -12.14 -1.32 23.53
CA GLU A 77 -12.11 -2.76 23.85
C GLU A 77 -13.45 -3.46 23.55
N SER A 78 -14.57 -2.81 23.85
CA SER A 78 -15.91 -3.31 23.57
C SER A 78 -16.15 -3.46 22.06
N SER A 79 -15.78 -2.44 21.26
CA SER A 79 -15.89 -2.50 19.81
C SER A 79 -15.00 -3.58 19.20
N ARG A 80 -13.80 -3.83 19.76
CA ARG A 80 -12.92 -4.93 19.33
C ARG A 80 -13.54 -6.30 19.57
N LYS A 81 -14.15 -6.51 20.74
CA LYS A 81 -14.84 -7.77 21.06
C LYS A 81 -16.04 -8.00 20.14
N LEU A 82 -16.85 -6.96 19.91
CA LEU A 82 -17.97 -7.05 18.97
C LEU A 82 -17.49 -7.42 17.56
N LEU A 83 -16.44 -6.76 17.07
CA LEU A 83 -15.90 -7.00 15.74
C LEU A 83 -15.38 -8.44 15.58
N GLU A 84 -14.74 -9.00 16.62
CA GLU A 84 -14.31 -10.40 16.64
C GLU A 84 -15.49 -11.35 16.51
N ILE A 85 -16.54 -11.14 17.30
CA ILE A 85 -17.75 -11.98 17.28
C ILE A 85 -18.41 -11.94 15.91
N GLU A 86 -18.61 -10.75 15.35
CA GLU A 86 -19.26 -10.56 14.06
C GLU A 86 -18.45 -11.20 12.92
N THR A 87 -17.12 -11.10 12.97
CA THR A 87 -16.24 -11.56 11.89
C THR A 87 -15.66 -12.96 12.10
N ARG A 88 -16.13 -13.70 13.11
CA ARG A 88 -15.65 -15.04 13.48
C ARG A 88 -15.70 -16.08 12.34
N ASN A 89 -16.62 -15.91 11.39
CA ASN A 89 -16.75 -16.75 10.19
C ASN A 89 -15.72 -16.44 9.08
N GLN A 90 -14.81 -15.49 9.31
CA GLN A 90 -13.67 -15.18 8.45
C GLN A 90 -14.06 -15.01 6.97
N ALA A 91 -13.56 -15.90 6.09
CA ALA A 91 -13.78 -15.85 4.65
C ALA A 91 -15.25 -16.00 4.22
N ASN A 92 -16.11 -16.53 5.10
CA ASN A 92 -17.54 -16.62 4.86
C ASN A 92 -18.31 -15.37 5.32
N ASN A 93 -17.61 -14.30 5.71
CA ASN A 93 -18.20 -13.03 6.08
C ASN A 93 -17.61 -11.89 5.25
N GLN A 94 -18.45 -11.15 4.53
CA GLN A 94 -18.04 -9.98 3.76
C GLN A 94 -17.36 -8.90 4.62
N LYS A 95 -17.86 -8.68 5.85
CA LYS A 95 -17.33 -7.70 6.82
C LYS A 95 -15.88 -8.00 7.19
N TRP A 96 -15.47 -9.27 7.21
CA TRP A 96 -14.09 -9.68 7.46
C TRP A 96 -13.13 -9.14 6.39
N PHE A 97 -13.52 -9.19 5.11
CA PHE A 97 -12.69 -8.67 4.02
C PHE A 97 -12.58 -7.14 4.06
N GLU A 98 -13.67 -6.46 4.38
CA GLU A 98 -13.70 -5.00 4.51
C GLU A 98 -12.78 -4.51 5.63
N GLU A 99 -12.87 -5.12 6.82
CA GLU A 99 -12.00 -4.76 7.94
C GLU A 99 -10.53 -5.08 7.68
N ARG A 100 -10.24 -6.21 7.03
CA ARG A 100 -8.86 -6.56 6.64
C ARG A 100 -8.28 -5.63 5.58
N ARG A 101 -9.10 -5.00 4.73
CA ARG A 101 -8.63 -4.01 3.74
C ARG A 101 -8.25 -2.68 4.38
N LYS A 102 -8.90 -2.29 5.46
CA LYS A 102 -8.63 -1.05 6.20
C LYS A 102 -7.39 -1.14 7.09
N ARG A 103 -6.84 -2.35 7.31
CA ARG A 103 -5.87 -2.63 8.38
C ARG A 103 -4.66 -3.38 7.85
N LEU A 104 -3.50 -3.09 8.44
CA LEU A 104 -2.33 -3.95 8.29
C LEU A 104 -2.60 -5.25 9.05
N THR A 105 -2.55 -6.37 8.34
CA THR A 105 -2.78 -7.70 8.90
C THR A 105 -1.46 -8.40 9.14
N ALA A 106 -1.39 -9.30 10.12
CA ALA A 106 -0.17 -10.06 10.44
C ALA A 106 0.44 -10.77 9.21
N SER A 107 -0.40 -11.30 8.32
CA SER A 107 0.04 -11.94 7.07
C SER A 107 0.67 -11.00 6.05
N ASN A 108 0.46 -9.70 6.19
CA ASN A 108 0.97 -8.65 5.31
C ASN A 108 1.92 -7.69 6.05
N PHE A 109 2.32 -8.06 7.28
CA PHE A 109 3.32 -7.39 8.06
C PHE A 109 4.62 -8.18 7.92
N GLY A 110 5.53 -7.69 7.08
CA GLY A 110 6.79 -8.35 6.71
C GLY A 110 7.49 -7.68 5.55
#